data_AF-D5EQ90-F1
#
_entry.id   AF-D5EQ90-F1
#
_cell.length_a   1.000
_cell.length_b   1.000
_cell.length_c   1.000
_cell.angle_alpha   90.00
_cell.angle_beta   90.00
_cell.angle_gamma   90.00
#
_symmetry.space_group_name_H-M   'P 1'
#
loop_
_entity.id
_entity.type
_entity.pdbx_description
1 polymer ?
#
loop_
_entity_poly.entity_id
_entity_poly.type
_entity_poly.pdbx_seq_one_letter_code
_entity_poly.pdbx_strand_id
1 'polypeptide(L)'
;MYQYIELAVNTIFSPQVILLGLVVYVLGFRQDIVDRIKSMKLFGAEIDLGRIEQSIDDAVMKIDHLENKLDSLQDGYVAKFKAGFDPIAPAKDLDKLGTELKAMAAALDDIDFVVTYLRLGSDPDAVYAAGCAIQVRPQPKFLSPLISYITAVSQDDALGGIRLRIAYKLLQCVDKIISTDARREPQLISVEEIQRSITAIQSLAAHPICDADRPANGSDGIPSKVEKLVKKFQIEQGKRPAER
;
A
#
# COMPACT_ATOMS: atom_id res chain seq x y z
N MET A 1 -23.35 31.96 51.89
CA MET A 1 -22.48 32.87 51.10
C MET A 1 -21.08 32.97 51.72
N TYR A 2 -20.95 33.15 53.04
CA TYR A 2 -19.66 33.18 53.76
C TYR A 2 -18.78 31.92 53.55
N GLN A 3 -19.36 30.71 53.61
CA GLN A 3 -18.61 29.46 53.45
C GLN A 3 -18.00 29.26 52.04
N TYR A 4 -18.62 29.79 50.99
CA TYR A 4 -18.06 29.71 49.63
C TYR A 4 -16.87 30.67 49.44
N ILE A 5 -16.90 31.81 50.11
CA ILE A 5 -15.79 32.78 50.10
C ILE A 5 -14.59 32.20 50.86
N GLU A 6 -14.83 31.56 52.00
CA GLU A 6 -13.77 30.92 52.80
C GLU A 6 -13.11 29.74 52.06
N LEU A 7 -13.90 28.93 51.34
CA LEU A 7 -13.39 27.85 50.50
C LEU A 7 -12.56 28.38 49.31
N ALA A 8 -13.02 29.47 48.68
CA ALA A 8 -12.30 30.11 47.57
C ALA A 8 -10.97 30.72 48.04
N VAL A 9 -10.96 31.39 49.20
CA VAL A 9 -9.74 31.96 49.79
C VAL A 9 -8.75 30.85 50.14
N ASN A 10 -9.18 29.77 50.81
CA ASN A 10 -8.28 28.65 51.12
C ASN A 10 -7.78 27.90 49.89
N THR A 11 -8.55 27.88 48.80
CA THR A 11 -8.10 27.25 47.54
C THR A 11 -7.07 28.11 46.81
N ILE A 12 -7.26 29.43 46.77
CA ILE A 12 -6.31 30.37 46.13
C ILE A 12 -5.00 30.46 46.91
N PHE A 13 -5.07 30.44 48.25
CA PHE A 13 -3.90 30.41 49.12
C PHE A 13 -3.39 29.00 49.44
N SER A 14 -3.87 27.97 48.71
CA SER A 14 -3.30 26.63 48.80
C SER A 14 -1.81 26.70 48.42
N PRO A 15 -0.92 26.06 49.19
CA PRO A 15 0.50 25.95 48.85
C PRO A 15 0.74 25.45 47.42
N GLN A 16 -0.15 24.63 46.87
CA GLN A 16 -0.06 24.09 45.51
C GLN A 16 -0.34 25.16 44.45
N VAL A 17 -1.33 26.02 44.68
CA VAL A 17 -1.71 27.10 43.75
C VAL A 17 -0.70 28.23 43.80
N ILE A 18 -0.17 28.54 44.99
CA ILE A 18 0.94 29.48 45.16
C ILE A 18 2.20 28.95 44.45
N LEU A 19 2.55 27.67 44.60
CA LEU A 19 3.70 27.06 43.94
C LEU A 19 3.55 27.07 42.42
N LEU A 20 2.38 26.70 41.90
CA LEU A 20 2.08 26.75 40.46
C LEU A 20 2.17 28.19 39.93
N GLY A 21 1.60 29.16 40.64
CA GLY A 21 1.68 30.58 40.31
C GLY A 21 3.12 31.08 40.31
N LEU A 22 3.94 30.63 41.26
CA LEU A 22 5.36 30.98 41.35
C LEU A 22 6.16 30.35 40.20
N VAL A 23 5.87 29.10 39.82
CA VAL A 23 6.47 28.44 38.64
C VAL A 23 6.11 29.18 37.36
N VAL A 24 4.83 29.51 37.16
CA VAL A 24 4.37 30.27 35.98
C VAL A 24 4.96 31.68 35.97
N TYR A 25 5.04 32.34 37.12
CA TYR A 25 5.65 33.67 37.26
C TYR A 25 7.15 33.64 36.95
N VAL A 26 7.89 32.64 37.44
CA VAL A 26 9.31 32.45 37.14
C VAL A 26 9.53 32.14 35.65
N LEU A 27 8.68 31.30 35.05
CA LEU A 27 8.76 30.99 33.62
C LEU A 27 8.38 32.18 32.72
N GLY A 28 7.41 33.01 33.15
CA GLY A 28 6.91 34.14 32.36
C GLY A 28 7.73 35.43 32.49
N PHE A 29 8.36 35.68 33.64
CA PHE A 29 9.02 36.96 33.94
C PHE A 29 10.56 36.90 33.89
N ARG A 30 11.16 35.70 33.76
CA ARG A 30 12.62 35.50 33.74
C ARG A 30 13.04 34.60 32.57
N GLN A 31 12.98 35.09 31.34
CA GLN A 31 13.63 34.42 30.20
C GLN A 31 15.14 34.21 30.44
N ASP A 32 15.78 35.07 31.23
CA ASP A 32 17.17 34.91 31.68
C ASP A 32 17.44 33.63 32.52
N ILE A 33 16.44 33.07 33.21
CA ILE A 33 16.61 31.82 33.96
C ILE A 33 16.51 30.62 33.01
N VAL A 34 15.65 30.69 32.00
CA VAL A 34 15.56 29.66 30.94
C VAL A 34 16.86 29.62 30.13
N ASP A 35 17.44 30.78 29.80
CA ASP A 35 18.74 30.86 29.14
C ASP A 35 19.91 30.51 30.07
N ARG A 36 19.79 30.71 31.39
CA ARG A 36 20.78 30.22 32.36
C ARG A 36 20.68 28.73 32.64
N ILE A 37 19.52 28.10 32.49
CA ILE A 37 19.36 26.64 32.54
C ILE A 37 20.07 25.97 31.35
N LYS A 38 20.15 26.63 30.18
CA LYS A 38 21.04 26.16 29.09
C LYS A 38 22.53 26.17 29.45
N SER A 39 22.94 26.99 30.42
CA SER A 39 24.36 27.16 30.81
C SER A 39 24.75 26.49 32.13
N MET A 40 23.81 25.86 32.85
CA MET A 40 24.14 25.22 34.12
C MET A 40 24.75 23.84 33.83
N LYS A 41 26.07 23.83 33.66
CA LYS A 41 26.95 22.66 33.61
C LYS A 41 26.65 21.72 34.78
N LEU A 42 25.75 20.77 34.56
CA LEU A 42 25.48 19.66 35.47
C LEU A 42 26.37 18.49 35.03
N PHE A 43 27.47 18.32 35.78
CA PHE A 43 28.25 17.11 35.98
C PHE A 43 27.85 15.91 35.07
N GLY A 44 28.50 15.79 33.91
CA GLY A 44 28.45 14.58 33.07
C GLY A 44 27.51 14.60 31.86
N ALA A 45 26.57 15.54 31.75
CA ALA A 45 25.59 15.56 30.64
C ALA A 45 26.06 16.32 29.37
N GLU A 46 27.11 17.15 29.48
CA GLU A 46 27.65 17.94 28.35
C GLU A 46 28.41 17.07 27.33
N ILE A 47 28.77 15.83 27.69
CA ILE A 47 29.50 14.88 26.83
C ILE A 47 28.56 14.04 25.95
N ASP A 48 27.26 13.98 26.27
CA ASP A 48 26.31 13.19 25.50
C ASP A 48 25.51 14.01 24.48
N LEU A 49 25.30 15.32 24.68
CA LEU A 49 24.54 16.14 23.72
C LEU A 49 25.21 16.26 22.34
N GLY A 50 26.53 16.48 22.29
CA GLY A 50 27.25 16.53 21.01
C GLY A 50 27.35 15.17 20.31
N ARG A 51 27.42 14.07 21.08
CA ARG A 51 27.33 12.70 20.54
C ARG A 51 25.93 12.36 20.07
N ILE A 52 24.90 12.83 20.79
CA ILE A 52 23.51 12.69 20.41
C ILE A 52 23.26 13.48 19.12
N GLU A 53 23.71 14.72 19.02
CA GLU A 53 23.60 15.56 17.82
C GLU A 53 24.31 14.92 16.62
N GLN A 54 25.54 14.44 16.81
CA GLN A 54 26.29 13.72 15.77
C GLN A 54 25.60 12.40 15.37
N SER A 55 24.99 11.68 16.32
CA SER A 55 24.23 10.47 16.03
C SER A 55 22.91 10.75 15.31
N ILE A 56 22.29 11.90 15.57
CA ILE A 56 21.09 12.38 14.88
C ILE A 56 21.48 12.76 13.45
N ASP A 57 22.56 13.50 13.25
CA ASP A 57 23.04 13.88 11.92
C ASP A 57 23.40 12.63 11.09
N ASP A 58 24.14 11.67 11.67
CA ASP A 58 24.45 10.39 11.01
C ASP A 58 23.19 9.58 10.69
N ALA A 59 22.17 9.62 11.55
CA ALA A 59 20.90 8.96 11.32
C ALA A 59 20.11 9.64 10.20
N VAL A 60 20.07 10.97 10.18
CA VAL A 60 19.43 11.77 9.12
C VAL A 60 20.11 11.50 7.78
N MET A 61 21.44 11.53 7.72
CA MET A 61 22.17 11.22 6.48
C MET A 61 21.90 9.79 5.99
N LYS A 62 21.75 8.83 6.90
CA LYS A 62 21.36 7.45 6.53
C LYS A 62 19.92 7.37 6.05
N ILE A 63 19.00 8.11 6.67
CA ILE A 63 17.59 8.19 6.23
C ILE A 63 17.54 8.79 4.83
N ASP A 64 18.16 9.95 4.61
CA ASP A 64 18.22 10.59 3.28
C ASP A 64 18.83 9.65 2.24
N HIS A 65 19.89 8.92 2.60
CA HIS A 65 20.50 7.96 1.68
C HIS A 65 19.56 6.78 1.35
N LEU A 66 18.80 6.29 2.32
CA LEU A 66 17.82 5.21 2.13
C LEU A 66 16.63 5.68 1.30
N GLU A 67 16.10 6.88 1.55
CA GLU A 67 15.02 7.49 0.78
C GLU A 67 15.43 7.69 -0.69
N ASN A 68 16.61 8.26 -0.95
CA ASN A 68 17.13 8.40 -2.31
C ASN A 68 17.29 7.06 -3.04
N LYS A 69 17.67 6.01 -2.30
CA LYS A 69 17.80 4.66 -2.87
C LYS A 69 16.44 4.06 -3.21
N LEU A 70 15.43 4.30 -2.38
CA LEU A 70 14.05 3.86 -2.64
C LEU A 70 13.48 4.54 -3.88
N ASP A 71 13.60 5.85 -3.96
CA ASP A 71 13.13 6.64 -5.10
C ASP A 71 13.84 6.18 -6.38
N SER A 72 15.15 5.96 -6.32
CA SER A 72 15.91 5.46 -7.46
C SER A 72 15.44 4.08 -7.95
N LEU A 73 15.05 3.18 -7.04
CA LEU A 73 14.52 1.86 -7.43
C LEU A 73 13.13 1.96 -8.04
N GLN A 74 12.26 2.81 -7.49
CA GLN A 74 10.93 3.08 -8.04
C GLN A 74 11.04 3.72 -9.43
N ASP A 75 11.89 4.73 -9.59
CA ASP A 75 12.13 5.39 -10.88
C ASP A 75 12.74 4.42 -11.90
N GLY A 76 13.68 3.57 -11.45
CA GLY A 76 14.24 2.50 -12.28
C GLY A 76 13.16 1.51 -12.75
N TYR A 77 12.22 1.17 -11.88
CA TYR A 77 11.07 0.32 -12.23
C TYR A 77 10.16 1.00 -13.27
N VAL A 78 9.85 2.28 -13.07
CA VAL A 78 9.01 3.06 -13.98
C VAL A 78 9.66 3.24 -15.35
N ALA A 79 10.93 3.62 -15.37
CA ALA A 79 11.70 3.76 -16.59
C ALA A 79 11.75 2.43 -17.37
N LYS A 80 11.88 1.30 -16.66
CA LYS A 80 11.98 -0.02 -17.29
C LYS A 80 10.71 -0.42 -18.04
N PHE A 81 9.53 -0.25 -17.45
CA PHE A 81 8.31 -0.64 -18.16
C PHE A 81 7.97 0.32 -19.29
N LYS A 82 8.20 1.64 -19.12
CA LYS A 82 7.96 2.63 -20.17
C LYS A 82 8.85 2.42 -21.40
N ALA A 83 10.11 2.03 -21.19
CA ALA A 83 11.04 1.78 -22.28
C ALA A 83 10.91 0.38 -22.89
N GLY A 84 10.50 -0.61 -22.09
CA GLY A 84 10.52 -2.01 -22.47
C GLY A 84 9.19 -2.54 -23.01
N PHE A 85 8.08 -1.87 -22.76
CA PHE A 85 6.77 -2.34 -23.18
C PHE A 85 6.48 -1.99 -24.64
N ASP A 86 6.24 -3.02 -25.43
CA ASP A 86 5.81 -2.89 -26.81
C ASP A 86 4.40 -3.51 -26.98
N PRO A 87 3.38 -2.70 -27.34
CA PRO A 87 2.01 -3.16 -27.58
C PRO A 87 1.86 -4.19 -28.70
N ILE A 88 2.80 -4.27 -29.65
CA ILE A 88 2.74 -5.22 -30.76
C ILE A 88 3.72 -6.38 -30.61
N ALA A 89 4.56 -6.37 -29.57
CA ALA A 89 5.55 -7.41 -29.36
C ALA A 89 4.93 -8.82 -29.22
N PRO A 90 5.66 -9.86 -29.65
CA PRO A 90 5.34 -11.26 -29.39
C PRO A 90 5.21 -11.55 -27.88
N ALA A 91 4.40 -12.54 -27.53
CA ALA A 91 4.16 -12.94 -26.14
C ALA A 91 5.46 -13.29 -25.39
N LYS A 92 6.46 -13.85 -26.08
CA LYS A 92 7.75 -14.22 -25.50
C LYS A 92 8.54 -13.02 -24.97
N ASP A 93 8.49 -11.89 -25.67
CA ASP A 93 9.22 -10.69 -25.29
C ASP A 93 8.54 -9.98 -24.12
N LEU A 94 7.20 -9.98 -24.12
CA LEU A 94 6.42 -9.56 -22.95
C LEU A 94 6.69 -10.43 -21.72
N ASP A 95 6.90 -11.74 -21.88
CA ASP A 95 7.23 -12.63 -20.77
C ASP A 95 8.64 -12.37 -20.21
N LYS A 96 9.60 -12.04 -21.08
CA LYS A 96 10.91 -11.60 -20.66
C LYS A 96 10.82 -10.30 -19.87
N LEU A 97 10.12 -9.29 -20.39
CA LEU A 97 9.87 -8.04 -19.68
C LEU A 97 9.17 -8.30 -18.34
N GLY A 98 8.12 -9.11 -18.32
CA GLY A 98 7.41 -9.48 -17.11
C GLY A 98 8.30 -10.17 -16.07
N THR A 99 9.29 -10.95 -16.50
CA THR A 99 10.26 -11.59 -15.60
C THR A 99 11.22 -10.55 -15.00
N GLU A 100 11.70 -9.61 -15.81
CA GLU A 100 12.56 -8.50 -15.36
C GLU A 100 11.80 -7.57 -14.39
N LEU A 101 10.58 -7.18 -14.72
CA LEU A 101 9.72 -6.36 -13.86
C LEU A 101 9.42 -7.06 -12.53
N LYS A 102 9.16 -8.37 -12.55
CA LYS A 102 8.96 -9.13 -11.30
C LYS A 102 10.21 -9.14 -10.43
N ALA A 103 11.40 -9.31 -11.03
CA ALA A 103 12.66 -9.28 -10.30
C ALA A 103 12.91 -7.91 -9.65
N MET A 104 12.64 -6.83 -10.39
CA MET A 104 12.73 -5.47 -9.85
C MET A 104 11.70 -5.24 -8.74
N ALA A 105 10.44 -5.66 -8.93
CA ALA A 105 9.39 -5.50 -7.93
C ALA A 105 9.66 -6.29 -6.64
N ALA A 106 10.42 -7.38 -6.71
CA ALA A 106 10.86 -8.12 -5.52
C ALA A 106 11.87 -7.32 -4.68
N ALA A 107 12.61 -6.40 -5.30
CA ALA A 107 13.60 -5.55 -4.64
C ALA A 107 13.02 -4.20 -4.15
N LEU A 108 11.76 -3.88 -4.47
CA LEU A 108 11.07 -2.69 -3.99
C LEU A 108 10.56 -2.91 -2.56
N ASP A 109 10.81 -1.95 -1.67
CA ASP A 109 10.32 -1.99 -0.29
C ASP A 109 8.81 -1.72 -0.19
N ASP A 110 8.30 -0.84 -1.05
CA ASP A 110 6.87 -0.56 -1.21
C ASP A 110 6.44 -0.66 -2.69
N ILE A 111 5.22 -1.12 -2.91
CA ILE A 111 4.59 -1.19 -4.24
C ILE A 111 3.25 -0.45 -4.28
N ASP A 112 2.89 0.34 -3.27
CA ASP A 112 1.58 1.01 -3.19
C ASP A 112 1.35 2.00 -4.33
N PHE A 113 2.41 2.60 -4.87
CA PHE A 113 2.33 3.48 -6.04
C PHE A 113 1.66 2.79 -7.24
N VAL A 114 1.74 1.46 -7.37
CA VAL A 114 1.17 0.74 -8.53
C VAL A 114 -0.36 0.76 -8.56
N VAL A 115 -1.01 1.06 -7.44
CA VAL A 115 -2.47 1.24 -7.36
C VAL A 115 -2.92 2.43 -8.21
N THR A 116 -2.06 3.44 -8.38
CA THR A 116 -2.37 4.61 -9.23
C THR A 116 -2.56 4.24 -10.69
N TYR A 117 -1.95 3.14 -11.15
CA TYR A 117 -2.06 2.61 -12.51
C TYR A 117 -3.27 1.68 -12.71
N LEU A 118 -4.01 1.32 -11.64
CA LEU A 118 -5.21 0.49 -11.71
C LEU A 118 -6.47 1.35 -11.86
N ARG A 119 -6.49 2.21 -12.89
CA ARG A 119 -7.61 3.12 -13.19
C ARG A 119 -7.94 3.09 -14.67
N LEU A 120 -9.22 3.21 -15.02
CA LEU A 120 -9.64 3.30 -16.42
C LEU A 120 -8.92 4.49 -17.10
N GLY A 121 -8.40 4.27 -18.31
CA GLY A 121 -7.58 5.25 -19.04
C GLY A 121 -6.09 5.25 -18.67
N SER A 122 -5.64 4.40 -17.74
CA SER A 122 -4.21 4.20 -17.50
C SER A 122 -3.55 3.50 -18.68
N ASP A 123 -2.29 3.85 -18.92
CA ASP A 123 -1.52 3.26 -20.01
C ASP A 123 -1.37 1.72 -19.83
N PRO A 124 -1.53 0.91 -20.89
CA PRO A 124 -1.47 -0.55 -20.79
C PRO A 124 -0.14 -1.10 -20.24
N ASP A 125 0.97 -0.39 -20.47
CA ASP A 125 2.29 -0.73 -19.95
C ASP A 125 2.34 -0.60 -18.42
N ALA A 126 1.79 0.47 -17.87
CA ALA A 126 1.70 0.74 -16.45
C ALA A 126 0.78 -0.28 -15.75
N VAL A 127 -0.35 -0.63 -16.38
CA VAL A 127 -1.26 -1.68 -15.88
C VAL A 127 -0.56 -3.04 -15.86
N TYR A 128 0.18 -3.38 -16.93
CA TYR A 128 0.94 -4.62 -17.01
C TYR A 128 2.03 -4.69 -15.93
N ALA A 129 2.75 -3.59 -15.72
CA ALA A 129 3.75 -3.46 -14.65
C ALA A 129 3.11 -3.62 -13.27
N ALA A 130 2.02 -2.91 -12.99
CA ALA A 130 1.27 -3.05 -11.74
C ALA A 130 0.88 -4.51 -11.47
N GLY A 131 0.36 -5.21 -12.48
CA GLY A 131 0.08 -6.64 -12.39
C GLY A 131 1.33 -7.49 -12.08
N CYS A 132 2.48 -7.17 -12.67
CA CYS A 132 3.73 -7.87 -12.36
C CYS A 132 4.19 -7.64 -10.91
N ALA A 133 4.10 -6.42 -10.39
CA ALA A 133 4.46 -6.09 -9.01
C ALA A 133 3.53 -6.80 -8.00
N ILE A 134 2.22 -6.69 -8.19
CA ILE A 134 1.21 -7.33 -7.33
C ILE A 134 1.36 -8.85 -7.33
N GLN A 135 1.70 -9.45 -8.47
CA GLN A 135 1.90 -10.90 -8.55
C GLN A 135 3.07 -11.40 -7.67
N VAL A 136 4.10 -10.58 -7.49
CA VAL A 136 5.28 -10.92 -6.67
C VAL A 136 5.03 -10.62 -5.20
N ARG A 137 4.40 -9.49 -4.89
CA ARG A 137 4.08 -9.07 -3.52
C ARG A 137 2.56 -8.96 -3.34
N PRO A 138 1.83 -10.10 -3.34
CA PRO A 138 0.38 -10.11 -3.20
C PRO A 138 -0.02 -9.63 -1.81
N GLN A 139 -0.78 -8.53 -1.75
CA GLN A 139 -1.34 -7.99 -0.50
C GLN A 139 -2.86 -7.86 -0.63
N PRO A 140 -3.65 -8.20 0.41
CA PRO A 140 -5.11 -8.10 0.37
C PRO A 140 -5.64 -6.72 -0.03
N LYS A 141 -4.95 -5.63 0.39
CA LYS A 141 -5.33 -4.25 0.06
C LYS A 141 -5.38 -3.95 -1.44
N PHE A 142 -4.70 -4.72 -2.28
CA PHE A 142 -4.73 -4.55 -3.74
C PHE A 142 -5.92 -5.22 -4.40
N LEU A 143 -6.69 -6.05 -3.68
CA LEU A 143 -7.84 -6.74 -4.27
C LEU A 143 -8.88 -5.75 -4.75
N SER A 144 -9.32 -4.84 -3.88
CA SER A 144 -10.39 -3.89 -4.20
C SER A 144 -10.05 -3.00 -5.42
N PRO A 145 -8.89 -2.31 -5.48
CA PRO A 145 -8.50 -1.57 -6.68
C PRO A 145 -8.43 -2.42 -7.95
N LEU A 146 -7.92 -3.65 -7.84
CA LEU A 146 -7.82 -4.58 -8.97
C LEU A 146 -9.20 -5.01 -9.49
N ILE A 147 -10.14 -5.31 -8.59
CA ILE A 147 -11.52 -5.67 -8.94
C ILE A 147 -12.26 -4.47 -9.53
N SER A 148 -12.08 -3.27 -8.99
CA SER A 148 -12.64 -2.05 -9.55
C SER A 148 -12.13 -1.80 -10.96
N TYR A 149 -10.83 -1.96 -11.20
CA TYR A 149 -10.25 -1.83 -12.53
C TYR A 149 -10.80 -2.90 -13.49
N ILE A 150 -10.80 -4.18 -13.10
CA ILE A 150 -11.34 -5.28 -13.92
C ILE A 150 -12.80 -5.02 -14.31
N THR A 151 -13.61 -4.54 -13.36
CA THR A 151 -15.02 -4.23 -13.61
C THR A 151 -15.18 -3.04 -14.56
N ALA A 152 -14.33 -2.02 -14.44
CA ALA A 152 -14.37 -0.87 -15.34
C ALA A 152 -13.97 -1.25 -16.77
N VAL A 153 -12.89 -2.02 -16.94
CA VAL A 153 -12.44 -2.43 -18.28
C VAL A 153 -13.38 -3.46 -18.92
N SER A 154 -14.09 -4.27 -18.15
CA SER A 154 -15.08 -5.22 -18.69
C SER A 154 -16.36 -4.55 -19.20
N GLN A 155 -16.57 -3.27 -18.87
CA GLN A 155 -17.70 -2.46 -19.35
C GLN A 155 -17.31 -1.59 -20.55
N ASP A 156 -16.03 -1.45 -20.85
CA ASP A 156 -15.53 -0.68 -21.98
C ASP A 156 -15.47 -1.56 -23.24
N ASP A 157 -16.05 -1.10 -24.35
CA ASP A 157 -16.13 -1.87 -25.61
C ASP A 157 -14.76 -2.32 -26.14
N ALA A 158 -13.70 -1.56 -25.86
CA ALA A 158 -12.33 -1.84 -26.27
C ALA A 158 -11.50 -2.50 -25.16
N LEU A 159 -12.13 -3.03 -24.11
CA LEU A 159 -11.48 -3.62 -22.93
C LEU A 159 -10.53 -2.62 -22.24
N GLY A 160 -10.82 -1.33 -22.30
CA GLY A 160 -9.95 -0.26 -21.80
C GLY A 160 -8.63 -0.13 -22.57
N GLY A 161 -8.56 -0.65 -23.79
CA GLY A 161 -7.36 -0.63 -24.65
C GLY A 161 -6.28 -1.65 -24.24
N ILE A 162 -6.57 -2.56 -23.30
CA ILE A 162 -5.58 -3.55 -22.84
C ILE A 162 -5.58 -4.80 -23.71
N ARG A 163 -4.40 -5.42 -23.87
CA ARG A 163 -4.26 -6.73 -24.54
C ARG A 163 -4.79 -7.86 -23.65
N LEU A 164 -5.24 -8.95 -24.28
CA LEU A 164 -5.62 -10.20 -23.59
C LEU A 164 -4.57 -10.72 -22.61
N ARG A 165 -3.28 -10.53 -22.92
CA ARG A 165 -2.17 -10.90 -22.02
C ARG A 165 -2.19 -10.13 -20.71
N ILE A 166 -2.59 -8.85 -20.75
CA ILE A 166 -2.74 -8.00 -19.55
C ILE A 166 -3.95 -8.48 -18.77
N ALA A 167 -5.10 -8.71 -19.42
CA ALA A 167 -6.27 -9.28 -18.76
C ALA A 167 -5.95 -10.61 -18.05
N TYR A 168 -5.21 -11.51 -18.72
CA TYR A 168 -4.73 -12.76 -18.12
C TYR A 168 -3.81 -12.51 -16.91
N LYS A 169 -2.94 -11.50 -16.98
CA LYS A 169 -2.07 -11.09 -15.86
C LYS A 169 -2.89 -10.63 -14.66
N LEU A 170 -3.93 -9.82 -14.86
CA LEU A 170 -4.80 -9.33 -13.80
C LEU A 170 -5.52 -10.49 -13.10
N LEU A 171 -6.02 -11.48 -13.86
CA LEU A 171 -6.62 -12.69 -13.30
C LEU A 171 -5.62 -13.49 -12.43
N GLN A 172 -4.36 -13.59 -12.87
CA GLN A 172 -3.31 -14.22 -12.06
C GLN A 172 -3.06 -13.47 -10.74
N CYS A 173 -3.19 -12.15 -10.74
CA CYS A 173 -3.04 -11.33 -9.54
C CYS A 173 -4.18 -11.59 -8.55
N VAL A 174 -5.43 -11.57 -9.01
CA VAL A 174 -6.61 -11.89 -8.17
C VAL A 174 -6.44 -13.27 -7.52
N ASP A 175 -6.09 -14.29 -8.31
CA ASP A 175 -5.83 -15.65 -7.82
C ASP A 175 -4.73 -15.67 -6.75
N LYS A 176 -3.62 -14.99 -7.01
CA LYS A 176 -2.47 -14.97 -6.10
C LYS A 176 -2.80 -14.27 -4.79
N ILE A 177 -3.54 -13.15 -4.82
CA ILE A 177 -3.97 -12.42 -3.63
C ILE A 177 -4.87 -13.32 -2.77
N ILE A 178 -5.97 -13.84 -3.32
CA ILE A 178 -6.93 -14.68 -2.58
C ILE A 178 -6.26 -15.95 -2.06
N SER A 179 -5.41 -16.60 -2.87
CA SER A 179 -4.68 -17.80 -2.43
C SER A 179 -3.66 -17.52 -1.33
N THR A 180 -3.08 -16.32 -1.31
CA THR A 180 -2.12 -15.92 -0.28
C THR A 180 -2.86 -15.63 1.02
N ASP A 181 -3.99 -14.93 0.94
CA ASP A 181 -4.84 -14.64 2.09
C ASP A 181 -5.48 -15.90 2.70
N ALA A 182 -5.89 -16.86 1.88
CA ALA A 182 -6.44 -18.13 2.35
C ALA A 182 -5.48 -18.93 3.26
N ARG A 183 -4.17 -18.66 3.19
CA ARG A 183 -3.13 -19.27 4.03
C ARG A 183 -2.82 -18.46 5.29
N ARG A 184 -3.44 -17.28 5.47
CA ARG A 184 -3.23 -16.40 6.63
C ARG A 184 -4.26 -16.71 7.73
N GLU A 185 -3.85 -16.48 8.96
CA GLU A 185 -4.73 -16.48 10.14
C GLU A 185 -4.45 -15.20 10.96
N PRO A 186 -5.44 -14.30 11.17
CA PRO A 186 -6.76 -14.31 10.56
C PRO A 186 -6.71 -14.03 9.05
N GLN A 187 -7.72 -14.51 8.33
CA GLN A 187 -7.94 -14.14 6.94
C GLN A 187 -8.44 -12.68 6.88
N LEU A 188 -7.91 -11.89 5.94
CA LEU A 188 -8.18 -10.45 5.87
C LEU A 188 -9.22 -10.08 4.81
N ILE A 189 -9.44 -10.95 3.82
CA ILE A 189 -10.41 -10.73 2.74
C ILE A 189 -11.79 -11.21 3.22
N SER A 190 -12.84 -10.42 3.02
CA SER A 190 -14.19 -10.86 3.43
C SER A 190 -14.81 -11.82 2.40
N VAL A 191 -15.84 -12.54 2.84
CA VAL A 191 -16.69 -13.36 1.96
C VAL A 191 -17.31 -12.51 0.83
N GLU A 192 -17.68 -11.26 1.14
CA GLU A 192 -18.23 -10.33 0.16
C GLU A 192 -17.20 -9.92 -0.90
N GLU A 193 -15.95 -9.67 -0.49
CA GLU A 193 -14.88 -9.30 -1.43
C GLU A 193 -14.55 -10.46 -2.39
N ILE A 194 -14.61 -11.71 -1.91
CA ILE A 194 -14.50 -12.88 -2.78
C ILE A 194 -15.65 -12.94 -3.78
N GLN A 195 -16.88 -12.70 -3.33
CA GLN A 195 -18.05 -12.70 -4.21
C GLN A 195 -17.97 -11.59 -5.27
N ARG A 196 -17.54 -10.38 -4.89
CA ARG A 196 -17.30 -9.27 -5.83
C ARG A 196 -16.20 -9.64 -6.84
N SER A 197 -15.16 -10.32 -6.38
CA SER A 197 -14.08 -10.81 -7.23
C SER A 197 -14.59 -11.79 -8.28
N ILE A 198 -15.43 -12.76 -7.87
CA ILE A 198 -16.09 -13.73 -8.77
C ILE A 198 -16.91 -13.01 -9.84
N THR A 199 -17.76 -12.07 -9.44
CA THR A 199 -18.61 -11.32 -10.38
C THR A 199 -17.78 -10.52 -11.39
N ALA A 200 -16.73 -9.84 -10.93
CA ALA A 200 -15.86 -9.05 -11.80
C ALA A 200 -15.10 -9.90 -12.82
N ILE A 201 -14.52 -11.03 -12.39
CA ILE A 201 -13.81 -11.92 -13.33
C ILE A 201 -14.76 -12.60 -14.32
N GLN A 202 -16.00 -12.89 -13.91
CA GLN A 202 -17.03 -13.41 -14.80
C GLN A 202 -17.47 -12.38 -15.84
N SER A 203 -17.66 -11.12 -15.43
CA SER A 203 -17.94 -10.02 -16.36
C SER A 203 -16.81 -9.84 -17.37
N LEU A 204 -15.55 -9.91 -16.92
CA LEU A 204 -14.39 -9.86 -17.82
C LEU A 204 -14.38 -11.02 -18.83
N ALA A 205 -14.69 -12.24 -18.40
CA ALA A 205 -14.74 -13.40 -19.29
C ALA A 205 -15.87 -13.31 -20.34
N ALA A 206 -17.00 -12.70 -19.96
CA ALA A 206 -18.13 -12.50 -20.86
C ALA A 206 -17.92 -11.36 -21.88
N HIS A 207 -16.86 -10.57 -21.73
CA HIS A 207 -16.53 -9.50 -22.67
C HIS A 207 -16.22 -10.09 -24.07
N PRO A 208 -16.74 -9.52 -25.18
CA PRO A 208 -16.59 -10.10 -26.52
C PRO A 208 -15.14 -10.41 -26.92
N ILE A 209 -14.20 -9.51 -26.60
CA ILE A 209 -12.77 -9.69 -26.88
C ILE A 209 -12.18 -10.88 -26.09
N CYS A 210 -12.62 -11.06 -24.84
CA CYS A 210 -12.15 -12.15 -23.96
C CYS A 210 -12.80 -13.49 -24.30
N ASP A 211 -14.09 -13.51 -24.67
CA ASP A 211 -14.79 -14.73 -25.08
C ASP A 211 -14.22 -15.27 -26.41
N ALA A 212 -13.78 -14.38 -27.30
CA ALA A 212 -13.08 -14.74 -28.54
C ALA A 212 -11.71 -15.42 -28.30
N ASP A 213 -11.11 -15.30 -27.11
CA ASP A 213 -9.89 -16.03 -26.72
C ASP A 213 -10.13 -17.52 -26.43
N ARG A 214 -11.35 -18.03 -26.65
CA ARG A 214 -11.70 -19.44 -26.48
C ARG A 214 -11.04 -20.29 -27.58
N PRO A 215 -10.07 -21.17 -27.25
CA PRO A 215 -9.50 -22.09 -28.22
C PRO A 215 -10.51 -23.18 -28.58
N ALA A 216 -10.38 -23.75 -29.79
CA ALA A 216 -11.26 -24.80 -30.31
C ALA A 216 -11.42 -26.03 -29.38
N ASN A 217 -10.43 -26.25 -28.49
CA ASN A 217 -10.38 -27.42 -27.60
C ASN A 217 -10.83 -27.10 -26.16
N GLY A 218 -11.24 -25.86 -25.87
CA GLY A 218 -11.81 -25.41 -24.58
C GLY A 218 -10.87 -25.42 -23.36
N SER A 219 -9.62 -25.86 -23.48
CA SER A 219 -8.71 -26.06 -22.33
C SER A 219 -7.96 -24.80 -21.85
N ASP A 220 -7.77 -23.83 -22.75
CA ASP A 220 -6.93 -22.64 -22.54
C ASP A 220 -7.72 -21.34 -22.78
N GLY A 221 -7.10 -20.19 -22.53
CA GLY A 221 -7.72 -18.87 -22.70
C GLY A 221 -8.39 -18.28 -21.45
N ILE A 222 -8.84 -17.03 -21.56
CA ILE A 222 -9.46 -16.27 -20.46
C ILE A 222 -10.70 -16.96 -19.89
N PRO A 223 -11.70 -17.41 -20.68
CA PRO A 223 -12.92 -18.01 -20.13
C PRO A 223 -12.64 -19.26 -19.29
N SER A 224 -11.80 -20.17 -19.80
CA SER A 224 -11.43 -21.41 -19.10
C SER A 224 -10.60 -21.13 -17.84
N LYS A 225 -9.80 -20.05 -17.84
CA LYS A 225 -9.10 -19.59 -16.63
C LYS A 225 -10.09 -19.10 -15.58
N VAL A 226 -11.06 -18.29 -15.97
CA VAL A 226 -12.08 -17.76 -15.07
C VAL A 226 -12.92 -18.88 -14.46
N GLU A 227 -13.35 -19.87 -15.24
CA GLU A 227 -14.10 -21.01 -14.72
C GLU A 227 -13.33 -21.75 -13.60
N LYS A 228 -12.03 -21.99 -13.80
CA LYS A 228 -11.16 -22.62 -12.79
C LYS A 228 -11.04 -21.75 -11.52
N LEU A 229 -10.93 -20.43 -11.69
CA LEU A 229 -10.84 -19.49 -10.57
C LEU A 229 -12.15 -19.40 -9.78
N VAL A 230 -13.29 -19.33 -10.45
CA VAL A 230 -14.61 -19.28 -9.80
C VAL A 230 -14.82 -20.52 -8.93
N LYS A 231 -14.58 -21.72 -9.46
CA LYS A 231 -14.67 -22.97 -8.68
C LYS A 231 -13.77 -22.94 -7.45
N LYS A 232 -12.53 -22.47 -7.62
CA LYS A 232 -11.57 -22.34 -6.53
C LYS A 232 -12.04 -21.35 -5.46
N PHE A 233 -12.52 -20.18 -5.87
CA PHE A 233 -12.95 -19.12 -4.95
C PHE A 233 -14.22 -19.51 -4.18
N GLN A 234 -15.15 -20.23 -4.81
CA GLN A 234 -16.32 -20.80 -4.14
C GLN A 234 -15.93 -21.81 -3.04
N ILE A 235 -14.92 -22.64 -3.31
CA ILE A 235 -14.38 -23.56 -2.29
C ILE A 235 -13.76 -22.77 -1.13
N GLU A 236 -12.98 -21.73 -1.42
CA GLU A 236 -12.37 -20.89 -0.38
C GLU A 236 -13.42 -20.12 0.42
N GLN A 237 -14.50 -19.65 -0.22
CA GLN A 237 -15.63 -19.00 0.44
C GLN A 237 -16.29 -19.92 1.47
N GLY A 238 -16.52 -21.19 1.12
CA GLY A 238 -17.14 -22.17 2.02
C GLY A 238 -16.27 -22.59 3.22
N LYS A 239 -14.97 -22.31 3.19
CA LYS A 239 -14.04 -22.57 4.31
C LYS A 239 -13.98 -21.42 5.32
N ARG A 240 -14.42 -20.21 4.94
CA ARG A 240 -14.33 -19.04 5.83
C ARG A 240 -15.42 -19.12 6.90
N PRO A 241 -15.12 -18.82 8.17
CA PRO A 241 -16.16 -18.71 9.18
C PRO A 241 -17.15 -17.62 8.75
N ALA A 242 -18.45 -17.90 8.82
CA ALA A 242 -19.47 -16.88 8.59
C ALA A 242 -19.22 -15.74 9.57
N GLU A 243 -18.88 -14.55 9.05
CA GLU A 243 -18.80 -13.33 9.84
C GLU A 243 -20.15 -13.17 10.56
N ARG A 244 -20.12 -13.30 11.89
CA ARG A 244 -21.26 -13.12 12.79
C ARG A 244 -21.31 -11.69 13.30
#